data_AF-A0A059B8V8-F1
#
_entry.id   AF-A0A059B8V8-F1
#
_cell.length_a   1.000
_cell.length_b   1.000
_cell.length_c   1.000
_cell.angle_alpha   90.00
_cell.angle_beta   90.00
_cell.angle_gamma   90.00
#
_symmetry.space_group_name_H-M   'P 1'
#
loop_
_entity.id
_entity.type
_entity.pdbx_description
1 polymer ?
#
loop_
_entity_poly.entity_id
_entity_poly.type
_entity_poly.pdbx_seq_one_letter_code
_entity_poly.pdbx_strand_id
1 'polypeptide(L)'
;MAALLLLTNLLTFYFLASGPSRLDLRRLSLPIAWDTSLLAHLNSTRAHLADTHSRVSDLHRQLASSDSLVKALLAELARSRGRPQDGGDLPDEVKLAVAPHKLPLGYSPRMGSDMLHPPVGVACLRFKEELAQYMSYEVGGECPVDDVFAQRFLLKGCEPLPRRRCHPKSRAKYVEPTPFPQSLWTTPHDSSVVWDAYTCKSYKCLVDRNKQPGYFDCKDCFDLQGREKHRWMYDNGILDYGIDQVLATRPPGTIRIGLDIGGGSGTFAARMRERNVTIVTTTMNLDGPFNSFIASRGLISMHMSVSQRLPFFENTLDIVHSMHVLSNWIPDTMLEFTLYDIYRVLRPGGLFWLDHFFCEGPQLNTWNAGRKVDRGPQKNEWYFSALLEKPRT
;
A
#
# COMPACT_ATOMS: atom_id res chain seq x y z
N MET A 1 -25.61 -0.64 -61.78
CA MET A 1 -24.42 -1.46 -61.43
C MET A 1 -24.05 -2.49 -62.50
N ALA A 2 -24.99 -3.27 -63.06
CA ALA A 2 -24.68 -4.28 -64.09
C ALA A 2 -24.12 -3.69 -65.42
N ALA A 3 -24.63 -2.54 -65.87
CA ALA A 3 -24.17 -1.90 -67.10
C ALA A 3 -22.73 -1.35 -67.02
N LEU A 4 -22.31 -0.87 -65.84
CA LEU A 4 -20.97 -0.34 -65.62
C LEU A 4 -19.91 -1.44 -65.63
N LEU A 5 -20.25 -2.61 -65.08
CA LEU A 5 -19.41 -3.82 -65.09
C LEU A 5 -19.27 -4.42 -66.50
N LEU A 6 -20.31 -4.35 -67.33
CA LEU A 6 -20.22 -4.78 -68.73
C LEU A 6 -19.33 -3.84 -69.55
N LEU A 7 -19.42 -2.54 -69.31
CA LEU A 7 -18.60 -1.54 -70.01
C LEU A 7 -17.12 -1.63 -69.65
N THR A 8 -16.79 -1.81 -68.36
CA THR A 8 -15.40 -1.98 -67.94
C THR A 8 -14.80 -3.27 -68.48
N ASN A 9 -15.55 -4.38 -68.48
CA ASN A 9 -15.07 -5.65 -69.03
C ASN A 9 -14.87 -5.60 -70.56
N LEU A 10 -15.73 -4.92 -71.31
CA LEU A 10 -15.55 -4.74 -72.76
C LEU A 10 -14.33 -3.85 -73.09
N LEU A 11 -14.11 -2.78 -72.32
CA LEU A 11 -12.92 -1.93 -72.48
C LEU A 11 -11.64 -2.72 -72.19
N THR A 12 -11.65 -3.55 -71.14
CA THR A 12 -10.50 -4.36 -70.74
C THR A 12 -10.18 -5.44 -71.77
N PHE A 13 -11.21 -6.06 -72.38
CA PHE A 13 -11.02 -7.00 -73.49
C PHE A 13 -10.46 -6.33 -74.75
N TYR A 14 -10.87 -5.09 -75.03
CA TYR A 14 -10.39 -4.35 -76.21
C TYR A 14 -8.91 -3.95 -76.07
N PHE A 15 -8.47 -3.55 -74.87
CA PHE A 15 -7.07 -3.22 -74.58
C PHE A 15 -6.13 -4.45 -74.55
N LEU A 16 -6.65 -5.65 -74.28
CA LEU A 16 -5.86 -6.89 -74.26
C LEU A 16 -5.76 -7.56 -75.64
N ALA A 17 -6.70 -7.31 -76.56
CA ALA A 17 -6.73 -7.94 -77.88
C ALA A 17 -6.11 -7.10 -79.02
N SER A 18 -5.74 -5.84 -78.79
CA SER A 18 -5.16 -4.98 -79.82
C SER A 18 -3.88 -4.28 -79.33
N GLY A 19 -2.76 -4.62 -79.97
CA GLY A 19 -1.44 -4.00 -79.71
C GLY A 19 -1.41 -2.49 -80.00
N PRO A 20 -0.32 -1.80 -79.62
CA PRO A 20 -0.32 -0.37 -79.34
C PRO A 20 -0.37 0.45 -80.64
N SER A 21 -1.57 0.79 -81.08
CA SER A 21 -1.80 1.80 -82.11
C SER A 21 -2.64 2.94 -81.54
N ARG A 22 -2.14 4.16 -81.76
CA ARG A 22 -2.63 5.45 -81.25
C ARG A 22 -4.15 5.62 -81.41
N LEU A 23 -4.86 5.78 -80.29
CA LEU A 23 -6.24 6.27 -80.27
C LEU A 23 -6.24 7.78 -80.03
N ASP A 24 -6.67 8.52 -81.05
CA ASP A 24 -6.96 9.95 -81.00
C ASP A 24 -8.29 10.18 -80.26
N LEU A 25 -8.19 10.61 -78.99
CA LEU A 25 -9.31 10.78 -78.06
C LEU A 25 -10.13 12.08 -78.30
N ARG A 26 -9.94 12.79 -79.42
CA ARG A 26 -10.64 14.06 -79.70
C ARG A 26 -12.10 13.95 -80.12
N ARG A 27 -12.74 12.77 -80.11
CA ARG A 27 -14.13 12.58 -80.56
C ARG A 27 -15.04 11.74 -79.65
N LEU A 28 -14.86 11.83 -78.33
CA LEU A 28 -15.84 11.31 -77.36
C LEU A 28 -16.36 12.44 -76.47
N SER A 29 -17.29 13.24 -77.01
CA SER A 29 -18.14 14.12 -76.21
C SER A 29 -19.24 13.30 -75.56
N LEU A 30 -18.95 12.73 -74.39
CA LEU A 30 -19.96 12.17 -73.49
C LEU A 30 -20.51 13.30 -72.61
N PRO A 31 -21.84 13.55 -72.60
CA PRO A 31 -22.43 14.51 -71.68
C PRO A 31 -22.51 13.83 -70.31
N ILE A 32 -21.45 13.97 -69.50
CA ILE A 32 -21.55 13.65 -68.08
C ILE A 32 -22.33 14.80 -67.46
N ALA A 33 -23.64 14.63 -67.29
CA ALA A 33 -24.42 15.48 -66.40
C ALA A 33 -23.86 15.25 -64.99
N TRP A 34 -23.00 16.15 -64.52
CA TRP A 34 -22.54 16.12 -63.14
C TRP A 34 -23.76 16.45 -62.31
N ASP A 35 -24.26 15.47 -61.56
CA ASP A 35 -25.32 15.67 -60.58
C ASP A 35 -24.89 16.82 -59.67
N THR A 36 -25.59 17.94 -59.75
CA THR A 36 -25.24 19.20 -59.06
C THR A 36 -25.17 19.00 -57.56
N SER A 37 -25.88 17.99 -57.04
CA SER A 37 -25.83 17.57 -55.64
C SER A 37 -24.46 16.98 -55.26
N LEU A 38 -23.83 16.19 -56.14
CA LEU A 38 -22.54 15.54 -55.89
C LEU A 38 -21.39 16.57 -55.91
N LEU A 39 -21.46 17.53 -56.84
CA LEU A 39 -20.56 18.68 -56.89
C LEU A 39 -20.67 19.55 -55.63
N ALA A 40 -21.89 19.86 -55.19
CA ALA A 40 -22.13 20.61 -53.97
C ALA A 40 -21.60 19.85 -52.74
N HIS A 41 -21.79 18.52 -52.71
CA HIS A 41 -21.26 17.68 -51.63
C HIS A 41 -19.73 17.69 -51.60
N LEU A 42 -19.06 17.49 -52.74
CA LEU A 42 -17.60 17.54 -52.86
C LEU A 42 -17.01 18.90 -52.44
N ASN A 43 -17.65 20.00 -52.84
CA ASN A 43 -17.23 21.34 -52.42
C ASN A 43 -17.42 21.54 -50.90
N SER A 44 -18.50 21.02 -50.34
CA SER A 44 -18.75 21.02 -48.89
C SER A 44 -17.71 20.18 -48.13
N THR A 45 -17.39 18.97 -48.61
CA THR A 45 -16.36 18.13 -47.97
C THR A 45 -14.98 18.77 -48.06
N ARG A 46 -14.67 19.43 -49.18
CA ARG A 46 -13.41 20.18 -49.35
C ARG A 46 -13.31 21.36 -48.38
N ALA A 47 -14.39 22.11 -48.19
CA ALA A 47 -14.44 23.20 -47.22
C ALA A 47 -14.27 22.66 -45.78
N HIS A 48 -14.95 21.56 -45.45
CA HIS A 48 -14.85 20.93 -44.13
C HIS A 48 -13.44 20.36 -43.86
N LEU A 49 -12.78 19.81 -44.89
CA LEU A 49 -11.40 19.34 -44.80
C LEU A 49 -10.41 20.50 -44.58
N ALA A 50 -10.63 21.64 -45.25
CA ALA A 50 -9.81 22.83 -45.03
C ALA A 50 -9.98 23.39 -43.60
N ASP A 51 -11.22 23.45 -43.09
CA ASP A 51 -11.51 23.86 -41.72
C ASP A 51 -10.84 22.92 -40.69
N THR A 52 -10.98 21.61 -40.87
CA THR A 52 -10.36 20.63 -39.97
C THR A 52 -8.84 20.70 -39.98
N HIS A 53 -8.20 20.90 -41.15
CA HIS A 53 -6.77 21.15 -41.22
C HIS A 53 -6.34 22.42 -40.48
N SER A 54 -7.13 23.50 -40.58
CA SER A 54 -6.89 24.73 -39.81
C SER A 54 -6.95 24.46 -38.30
N ARG A 55 -7.99 23.76 -37.84
CA ARG A 55 -8.18 23.42 -36.42
C ARG A 55 -7.07 22.51 -35.89
N VAL A 56 -6.58 21.56 -36.69
CA VAL A 56 -5.44 20.70 -36.32
C VAL A 56 -4.14 21.51 -36.22
N SER A 57 -3.93 22.47 -37.12
CA SER A 57 -2.78 23.38 -37.05
C SER A 57 -2.83 24.28 -35.80
N ASP A 58 -4.01 24.78 -35.45
CA ASP A 58 -4.21 25.56 -34.23
C ASP A 58 -3.95 24.75 -32.96
N LEU A 59 -4.44 23.50 -32.91
CA LEU A 59 -4.17 22.58 -31.82
C LEU A 59 -2.67 22.26 -31.68
N HIS A 60 -1.96 22.04 -32.79
CA HIS A 60 -0.50 21.85 -32.75
C HIS A 60 0.23 23.07 -32.19
N ARG A 61 -0.20 24.28 -32.56
CA ARG A 61 0.36 25.53 -32.00
C ARG A 61 0.07 25.65 -30.50
N GLN A 62 -1.14 25.33 -30.06
CA GLN A 62 -1.50 25.33 -28.64
C GLN A 62 -0.72 24.30 -27.83
N LEU A 63 -0.49 23.10 -28.40
CA LEU A 63 0.31 22.05 -27.76
C LEU A 63 1.78 22.46 -27.63
N ALA A 64 2.37 23.04 -28.69
CA ALA A 64 3.74 23.54 -28.66
C ALA A 64 3.93 24.68 -27.64
N SER A 65 2.95 25.57 -27.53
CA SER A 65 2.93 26.63 -26.50
C SER A 65 2.85 26.03 -25.09
N SER A 66 1.97 25.06 -24.88
CA SER A 66 1.81 24.39 -23.60
C SER A 66 3.07 23.61 -23.19
N ASP A 67 3.71 22.90 -24.12
CA ASP A 67 4.98 22.20 -23.88
C ASP A 67 6.11 23.18 -23.51
N SER A 68 6.18 24.33 -24.19
CA SER A 68 7.12 25.40 -23.85
C SER A 68 6.87 25.96 -22.44
N LEU A 69 5.60 26.20 -22.09
CA LEU A 69 5.21 26.69 -20.78
C LEU A 69 5.55 25.67 -19.67
N VAL A 70 5.29 24.38 -19.91
CA VAL A 70 5.66 23.29 -18.99
C VAL A 70 7.17 23.21 -18.82
N LYS A 71 7.96 23.29 -19.90
CA LYS A 71 9.42 23.33 -19.83
C LYS A 71 9.93 24.54 -19.05
N ALA A 72 9.34 25.72 -19.25
CA ALA A 72 9.69 26.93 -18.50
C ALA A 72 9.33 26.79 -17.01
N LEU A 73 8.15 26.27 -16.68
CA LEU A 73 7.73 25.99 -15.30
C LEU A 73 8.62 24.93 -14.63
N LEU A 74 9.04 23.90 -15.37
CA LEU A 74 9.98 22.89 -14.87
C LEU A 74 11.36 23.50 -14.62
N ALA A 75 11.85 24.38 -15.49
CA ALA A 75 13.10 25.10 -15.29
C ALA A 75 13.03 26.06 -14.10
N GLU A 76 11.88 26.72 -13.89
CA GLU A 76 11.64 27.62 -12.76
C GLU A 76 11.46 26.83 -11.45
N LEU A 77 10.81 25.66 -11.49
CA LEU A 77 10.76 24.70 -10.39
C LEU A 77 12.15 24.16 -10.04
N ALA A 78 13.02 23.95 -11.04
CA ALA A 78 14.41 23.54 -10.85
C ALA A 78 15.32 24.68 -10.38
N ARG A 79 14.92 25.96 -10.54
CA ARG A 79 15.60 27.13 -9.98
C ARG A 79 15.12 27.49 -8.58
N SER A 80 13.81 27.39 -8.33
CA SER A 80 13.17 27.66 -7.03
C SER A 80 13.39 26.54 -6.02
N ARG A 81 13.48 25.28 -6.47
CA ARG A 81 14.33 24.30 -5.79
C ARG A 81 15.75 24.76 -6.00
N GLY A 82 16.29 25.55 -5.07
CA GLY A 82 17.71 25.84 -5.04
C GLY A 82 18.48 24.54 -5.35
N ARG A 83 19.52 24.68 -6.19
CA ARG A 83 20.61 23.71 -6.40
C ARG A 83 20.60 22.71 -5.24
N PRO A 84 20.40 21.39 -5.45
CA PRO A 84 20.29 20.44 -4.33
C PRO A 84 21.39 20.84 -3.37
N GLN A 85 20.99 21.32 -2.18
CA GLN A 85 21.93 21.83 -1.19
C GLN A 85 23.07 20.84 -1.23
N ASP A 86 24.25 21.32 -1.63
CA ASP A 86 25.46 20.53 -1.60
C ASP A 86 25.45 19.92 -0.20
N GLY A 87 25.15 18.63 -0.16
CA GLY A 87 24.76 18.00 1.07
C GLY A 87 25.96 18.15 1.96
N GLY A 88 25.79 18.66 3.18
CA GLY A 88 26.75 18.34 4.23
C GLY A 88 27.06 16.85 4.07
N ASP A 89 28.35 16.55 3.90
CA ASP A 89 28.83 15.32 3.28
C ASP A 89 28.17 14.10 3.95
N LEU A 90 27.13 13.56 3.31
CA LEU A 90 26.41 12.42 3.90
C LEU A 90 27.36 11.24 3.95
N PRO A 91 27.34 10.44 5.04
CA PRO A 91 28.18 9.25 5.11
C PRO A 91 27.98 8.34 3.90
N ASP A 92 29.04 7.65 3.50
CA ASP A 92 29.04 6.82 2.30
C ASP A 92 27.95 5.73 2.33
N GLU A 93 27.68 5.14 3.50
CA GLU A 93 26.59 4.17 3.66
C GLU A 93 25.21 4.79 3.39
N VAL A 94 24.98 6.05 3.80
CA VAL A 94 23.73 6.76 3.50
C VAL A 94 23.60 6.96 1.99
N LYS A 95 24.66 7.50 1.35
CA LYS A 95 24.67 7.72 -0.11
C LYS A 95 24.41 6.40 -0.84
N LEU A 96 25.09 5.33 -0.46
CA LEU A 96 24.92 4.02 -1.07
C LEU A 96 23.50 3.47 -0.88
N ALA A 97 22.89 3.66 0.28
CA ALA A 97 21.56 3.09 0.55
C ALA A 97 20.41 3.83 -0.15
N VAL A 98 20.59 5.13 -0.47
CA VAL A 98 19.53 5.97 -1.08
C VAL A 98 19.77 6.27 -2.56
N ALA A 99 21.01 6.19 -3.04
CA ALA A 99 21.34 6.56 -4.41
C ALA A 99 20.86 5.50 -5.42
N PRO A 100 20.54 5.92 -6.66
CA PRO A 100 20.24 4.98 -7.73
C PRO A 100 21.46 4.10 -8.06
N HIS A 101 21.23 2.81 -8.29
CA HIS A 101 22.27 1.85 -8.69
C HIS A 101 22.14 1.47 -10.15
N LYS A 102 23.25 1.41 -10.89
CA LYS A 102 23.26 0.91 -12.26
C LYS A 102 22.85 -0.57 -12.31
N LEU A 103 21.98 -0.90 -13.26
CA LEU A 103 21.62 -2.29 -13.54
C LEU A 103 22.83 -3.01 -14.16
N PRO A 104 23.14 -4.24 -13.70
CA PRO A 104 24.29 -5.00 -14.23
C PRO A 104 24.21 -5.29 -15.73
N LEU A 105 23.00 -5.35 -16.28
CA LEU A 105 22.73 -5.65 -17.70
C LEU A 105 22.36 -4.42 -18.53
N GLY A 106 22.54 -3.21 -17.98
CA GLY A 106 22.15 -1.96 -18.63
C GLY A 106 20.63 -1.75 -18.68
N TYR A 107 20.14 -1.12 -19.75
CA TYR A 107 18.76 -0.66 -19.86
C TYR A 107 17.73 -1.81 -19.82
N SER A 108 16.72 -1.67 -18.97
CA SER A 108 15.58 -2.58 -18.87
C SER A 108 14.31 -1.94 -19.44
N PRO A 109 13.75 -2.43 -20.56
CA PRO A 109 12.50 -1.90 -21.12
C PRO A 109 11.31 -2.00 -20.15
N ARG A 110 11.30 -3.00 -19.26
CA ARG A 110 10.25 -3.16 -18.24
C ARG A 110 10.32 -2.08 -17.16
N MET A 111 11.51 -1.57 -16.85
CA MET A 111 11.71 -0.49 -15.89
C MET A 111 11.76 0.89 -16.56
N GLY A 112 11.97 0.94 -17.89
CA GLY A 112 12.20 2.16 -18.62
C GLY A 112 13.52 2.86 -18.27
N SER A 113 14.47 2.16 -17.61
CA SER A 113 15.69 2.73 -17.07
C SER A 113 16.83 1.71 -17.02
N ASP A 114 18.07 2.19 -17.01
CA ASP A 114 19.29 1.44 -16.67
C ASP A 114 19.69 1.61 -15.19
N MET A 115 18.86 2.27 -14.39
CA MET A 115 19.05 2.52 -12.96
C MET A 115 17.94 1.87 -12.13
N LEU A 116 18.31 1.33 -10.97
CA LEU A 116 17.42 0.84 -9.93
C LEU A 116 17.43 1.83 -8.76
N HIS A 117 16.23 2.28 -8.36
CA HIS A 117 16.07 3.20 -7.23
C HIS A 117 15.68 2.43 -5.97
N PRO A 118 16.48 2.47 -4.89
CA PRO A 118 16.10 1.89 -3.61
C PRO A 118 14.85 2.57 -3.04
N PRO A 119 13.87 1.81 -2.50
CA PRO A 119 12.75 2.40 -1.78
C PRO A 119 13.26 2.89 -0.41
N VAL A 120 13.15 4.20 -0.17
CA VAL A 120 13.46 4.82 1.12
C VAL A 120 12.37 5.84 1.41
N GLY A 121 11.85 5.85 2.64
CA GLY A 121 10.84 6.83 3.04
C GLY A 121 11.32 8.26 2.78
N VAL A 122 10.56 9.06 2.04
CA VAL A 122 10.98 10.43 1.67
C VAL A 122 11.28 11.28 2.91
N ALA A 123 10.58 11.03 4.02
CA ALA A 123 10.83 11.74 5.27
C ALA A 123 12.20 11.42 5.88
N CYS A 124 12.84 10.27 5.57
CA CYS A 124 14.20 9.96 6.03
C CYS A 124 15.19 11.07 5.68
N LEU A 125 15.07 11.63 4.46
CA LEU A 125 15.97 12.66 3.95
C LEU A 125 15.78 14.03 4.62
N ARG A 126 14.70 14.22 5.39
CA ARG A 126 14.46 15.42 6.21
C ARG A 126 15.23 15.38 7.53
N PHE A 127 15.63 14.20 7.98
CA PHE A 127 16.31 13.96 9.26
C PHE A 127 17.74 13.46 9.01
N LYS A 128 18.58 14.31 8.42
CA LYS A 128 19.92 13.91 7.91
C LYS A 128 20.85 13.41 9.01
N GLU A 129 20.82 14.02 10.19
CA GLU A 129 21.66 13.64 11.33
C GLU A 129 21.24 12.29 11.89
N GLU A 130 19.94 12.09 12.11
CA GLU A 130 19.41 10.80 12.57
C GLU A 130 19.63 9.69 11.52
N LEU A 131 19.52 10.02 10.23
CA LEU A 131 19.82 9.10 9.14
C LEU A 131 21.31 8.71 9.13
N ALA A 132 22.21 9.67 9.33
CA ALA A 132 23.64 9.41 9.45
C ALA A 132 23.96 8.53 10.66
N GLN A 133 23.33 8.81 11.81
CA GLN A 133 23.45 7.98 13.01
C GLN A 133 22.92 6.56 12.78
N TYR A 134 21.73 6.43 12.16
CA TYR A 134 21.15 5.13 11.81
C TYR A 134 22.07 4.36 10.85
N MET A 135 22.79 5.01 9.95
CA MET A 135 23.67 4.34 9.00
C MET A 135 25.12 4.22 9.49
N SER A 136 25.38 4.48 10.79
CA SER A 136 26.70 4.34 11.40
C SER A 136 26.87 2.93 11.98
N TYR A 137 27.55 2.07 11.23
CA TYR A 137 27.87 0.69 11.62
C TYR A 137 29.10 0.18 10.86
N GLU A 138 29.71 -0.90 11.34
CA GLU A 138 30.75 -1.61 10.60
C GLU A 138 30.13 -2.56 9.57
N VAL A 139 30.55 -2.43 8.30
CA VAL A 139 30.08 -3.31 7.22
C VAL A 139 30.54 -4.74 7.49
N GLY A 140 29.60 -5.69 7.51
CA GLY A 140 29.86 -7.09 7.88
C GLY A 140 30.05 -7.33 9.39
N GLY A 141 29.99 -6.28 10.22
CA GLY A 141 30.02 -6.38 11.68
C GLY A 141 28.63 -6.61 12.29
N GLU A 142 28.55 -6.49 13.62
CA GLU A 142 27.28 -6.53 14.35
C GLU A 142 26.54 -5.17 14.24
N CYS A 143 25.24 -5.20 13.99
CA CYS A 143 24.41 -4.00 13.96
C CYS A 143 24.26 -3.41 15.38
N PRO A 144 24.28 -2.08 15.53
CA PRO A 144 23.94 -1.43 16.79
C PRO A 144 22.55 -1.85 17.27
N VAL A 145 22.39 -2.02 18.59
CA VAL A 145 21.08 -2.30 19.21
C VAL A 145 20.34 -0.99 19.44
N ASP A 146 19.76 -0.45 18.36
CA ASP A 146 19.14 0.87 18.33
C ASP A 146 17.65 0.81 17.95
N ASP A 147 16.97 -0.29 18.27
CA ASP A 147 15.56 -0.54 17.94
C ASP A 147 14.62 0.60 18.35
N VAL A 148 14.83 1.20 19.53
CA VAL A 148 14.02 2.34 20.01
C VAL A 148 14.21 3.56 19.11
N PHE A 149 15.44 3.78 18.65
CA PHE A 149 15.77 4.88 17.75
C PHE A 149 15.21 4.62 16.34
N ALA A 150 15.41 3.43 15.80
CA ALA A 150 14.85 3.00 14.52
C ALA A 150 13.31 3.11 14.51
N GLN A 151 12.66 2.68 15.60
CA GLN A 151 11.22 2.82 15.79
C GLN A 151 10.76 4.29 15.79
N ARG A 152 11.46 5.15 16.53
CA ARG A 152 11.15 6.60 16.53
C ARG A 152 11.30 7.17 15.11
N PHE A 153 12.29 6.69 14.35
CA PHE A 153 12.53 7.16 13.00
C PHE A 153 11.43 6.71 12.03
N LEU A 154 10.96 5.45 12.13
CA LEU A 154 9.78 4.95 11.43
C LEU A 154 8.55 5.83 11.73
N LEU A 155 8.29 6.12 13.01
CA LEU A 155 7.17 6.97 13.43
C LEU A 155 7.26 8.43 12.94
N LYS A 156 8.45 8.91 12.56
CA LYS A 156 8.65 10.19 11.87
C LYS A 156 8.41 10.11 10.35
N GLY A 157 7.94 8.98 9.84
CA GLY A 157 7.64 8.73 8.42
C GLY A 157 8.82 8.21 7.60
N CYS A 158 9.94 7.84 8.24
CA CYS A 158 11.08 7.23 7.55
C CYS A 158 10.84 5.73 7.34
N GLU A 159 9.87 5.41 6.48
CA GLU A 159 9.43 4.04 6.24
C GLU A 159 9.27 3.78 4.72
N PRO A 160 9.90 2.72 4.16
CA PRO A 160 10.83 1.80 4.83
C PRO A 160 12.14 2.49 5.22
N LEU A 161 12.78 1.99 6.28
CA LEU A 161 14.13 2.36 6.66
C LEU A 161 15.14 1.89 5.59
N PRO A 162 16.26 2.62 5.38
CA PRO A 162 17.33 2.15 4.51
C PRO A 162 17.90 0.82 5.01
N ARG A 163 18.31 -0.04 4.06
CA ARG A 163 18.92 -1.33 4.37
C ARG A 163 20.34 -1.15 4.90
N ARG A 164 20.67 -1.80 6.01
CA ARG A 164 22.02 -1.86 6.56
C ARG A 164 22.79 -3.07 6.02
N ARG A 165 24.12 -2.96 5.98
CA ARG A 165 25.05 -4.04 5.61
C ARG A 165 25.79 -4.63 6.83
N CYS A 166 25.09 -4.79 7.94
CA CYS A 166 25.57 -5.42 9.17
C CYS A 166 24.69 -6.63 9.53
N HIS A 167 25.16 -7.48 10.45
CA HIS A 167 24.43 -8.63 10.95
C HIS A 167 23.67 -8.29 12.24
N PRO A 168 22.40 -8.72 12.40
CA PRO A 168 21.70 -8.57 13.68
C PRO A 168 22.50 -9.21 14.82
N LYS A 169 22.45 -8.59 16.00
CA LYS A 169 23.12 -9.08 17.21
C LYS A 169 22.79 -10.53 17.49
N SER A 170 23.83 -11.34 17.72
CA SER A 170 23.68 -12.76 18.02
C SER A 170 23.08 -12.97 19.41
N ARG A 171 22.21 -13.98 19.54
CA ARG A 171 21.57 -14.33 20.82
C ARG A 171 22.46 -15.27 21.61
N ALA A 172 22.86 -14.87 22.81
CA ALA A 172 23.54 -15.79 23.71
C ALA A 172 22.58 -16.90 24.15
N LYS A 173 22.96 -18.17 23.94
CA LYS A 173 22.18 -19.35 24.34
C LYS A 173 20.78 -19.40 23.70
N TYR A 174 20.72 -19.27 22.37
CA TYR A 174 19.49 -19.46 21.61
C TYR A 174 18.88 -20.85 21.90
N VAL A 175 17.57 -20.86 22.17
CA VAL A 175 16.77 -22.06 22.36
C VAL A 175 15.76 -22.13 21.23
N GLU A 176 15.60 -23.31 20.63
CA GLU A 176 14.62 -23.50 19.56
C GLU A 176 13.19 -23.18 20.06
N PRO A 177 12.33 -22.59 19.20
CA PRO A 177 10.96 -22.25 19.60
C PRO A 177 10.17 -23.50 19.99
N THR A 178 9.19 -23.31 20.88
CA THR A 178 8.23 -24.35 21.20
C THR A 178 7.52 -24.80 19.91
N PRO A 179 7.32 -26.10 19.66
CA PRO A 179 6.63 -26.56 18.46
C PRO A 179 5.17 -26.08 18.37
N PHE A 180 4.69 -25.91 17.15
CA PHE A 180 3.27 -25.64 16.87
C PHE A 180 2.43 -26.91 17.13
N PRO A 181 1.21 -26.82 17.70
CA PRO A 181 0.45 -25.60 18.06
C PRO A 181 0.71 -25.09 19.48
N GLN A 182 1.52 -25.78 20.29
CA GLN A 182 1.76 -25.41 21.69
C GLN A 182 2.37 -24.01 21.82
N SER A 183 3.15 -23.58 20.82
CA SER A 183 3.71 -22.23 20.69
C SER A 183 2.67 -21.10 20.75
N LEU A 184 1.40 -21.36 20.39
CA LEU A 184 0.38 -20.32 20.36
C LEU A 184 0.08 -19.74 21.76
N TRP A 185 0.21 -20.57 22.81
CA TRP A 185 -0.19 -20.22 24.18
C TRP A 185 0.91 -20.45 25.21
N THR A 186 2.15 -20.61 24.74
CA THR A 186 3.34 -20.78 25.58
C THR A 186 4.21 -19.53 25.49
N THR A 187 4.57 -18.97 26.64
CA THR A 187 5.52 -17.85 26.68
C THR A 187 6.89 -18.35 26.18
N PRO A 188 7.50 -17.71 25.17
CA PRO A 188 8.80 -18.12 24.65
C PRO A 188 9.90 -18.01 25.72
N HIS A 189 11.03 -18.69 25.50
CA HIS A 189 12.20 -18.54 26.36
C HIS A 189 12.81 -17.14 26.22
N ASP A 190 13.32 -16.55 27.30
CA ASP A 190 13.86 -15.17 27.29
C ASP A 190 15.01 -14.99 26.28
N SER A 191 15.73 -16.04 25.89
CA SER A 191 16.78 -15.94 24.85
C SER A 191 16.24 -15.78 23.42
N SER A 192 14.92 -15.74 23.20
CA SER A 192 14.32 -15.46 21.90
C SER A 192 14.39 -13.98 21.49
N VAL A 193 14.77 -13.08 22.41
CA VAL A 193 14.82 -11.62 22.22
C VAL A 193 16.16 -11.06 22.66
N VAL A 194 16.65 -10.03 21.95
CA VAL A 194 17.73 -9.15 22.45
C VAL A 194 17.09 -8.06 23.30
N TRP A 195 17.34 -8.09 24.60
CA TRP A 195 16.60 -7.25 25.57
C TRP A 195 17.16 -5.84 25.75
N ASP A 196 18.32 -5.51 25.18
CA ASP A 196 19.05 -4.27 25.49
C ASP A 196 18.19 -3.02 25.27
N ALA A 197 17.38 -3.01 24.20
CA ALA A 197 16.50 -1.91 23.81
C ALA A 197 15.22 -1.74 24.66
N TYR A 198 14.87 -2.71 25.52
CA TYR A 198 13.60 -2.69 26.27
C TYR A 198 13.81 -2.43 27.75
N THR A 199 12.84 -1.80 28.40
CA THR A 199 12.90 -1.57 29.86
C THR A 199 12.87 -2.90 30.62
N CYS A 200 12.03 -3.85 30.18
CA CYS A 200 12.01 -5.20 30.70
C CYS A 200 13.13 -6.06 30.12
N LYS A 201 13.68 -6.96 30.94
CA LYS A 201 14.77 -7.89 30.56
C LYS A 201 14.36 -9.37 30.55
N SER A 202 13.07 -9.63 30.64
CA SER A 202 12.47 -10.98 30.55
C SER A 202 10.98 -10.87 30.23
N TYR A 203 10.39 -11.95 29.72
CA TYR A 203 8.95 -12.05 29.56
C TYR A 203 8.22 -12.01 30.89
N LYS A 204 8.81 -12.54 31.97
CA LYS A 204 8.26 -12.42 33.32
C LYS A 204 8.09 -10.94 33.73
N CYS A 205 9.07 -10.09 33.44
CA CYS A 205 8.94 -8.65 33.69
C CYS A 205 7.77 -8.04 32.91
N LEU A 206 7.60 -8.41 31.63
CA LEU A 206 6.48 -7.93 30.81
C LEU A 206 5.12 -8.39 31.33
N VAL A 207 5.02 -9.62 31.84
CA VAL A 207 3.81 -10.16 32.48
C VAL A 207 3.49 -9.42 33.79
N ASP A 208 4.51 -9.18 34.63
CA ASP A 208 4.35 -8.51 35.92
C ASP A 208 4.14 -6.99 35.81
N ARG A 209 4.26 -6.41 34.61
CA ARG A 209 4.06 -4.97 34.33
C ARG A 209 2.67 -4.48 34.73
N ASN A 210 1.66 -5.34 34.70
CA ASN A 210 0.29 -5.01 35.10
C ASN A 210 0.16 -4.61 36.58
N LYS A 211 1.11 -5.02 37.43
CA LYS A 211 1.20 -4.65 38.85
C LYS A 211 1.94 -3.32 39.07
N GLN A 212 2.58 -2.78 38.04
CA GLN A 212 3.39 -1.57 38.15
C GLN A 212 2.62 -0.31 37.72
N PRO A 213 2.85 0.83 38.38
CA PRO A 213 2.35 2.12 37.90
C PRO A 213 3.07 2.49 36.58
N GLY A 214 2.38 3.19 35.69
CA GLY A 214 2.93 3.61 34.40
C GLY A 214 1.92 3.55 33.27
N TYR A 215 2.27 4.19 32.15
CA TYR A 215 1.55 4.12 30.89
C TYR A 215 2.39 3.31 29.91
N PHE A 216 1.86 2.18 29.46
CA PHE A 216 2.49 1.28 28.51
C PHE A 216 1.48 1.01 27.41
N ASP A 217 1.96 0.85 26.17
CA ASP A 217 1.12 0.47 25.02
C ASP A 217 0.28 -0.78 25.33
N CYS A 218 0.91 -1.72 26.03
CA CYS A 218 0.24 -2.86 26.62
C CYS A 218 0.77 -3.18 28.02
N LYS A 219 -0.16 -3.35 28.98
CA LYS A 219 0.16 -3.70 30.38
C LYS A 219 0.24 -5.19 30.67
N ASP A 220 -0.56 -6.02 30.00
CA ASP A 220 -0.72 -7.45 30.37
C ASP A 220 -0.94 -8.41 29.19
N CYS A 221 -0.83 -7.95 27.94
CA CYS A 221 -0.98 -8.79 26.74
C CYS A 221 0.15 -9.80 26.51
N PHE A 222 1.22 -9.77 27.32
CA PHE A 222 2.24 -10.82 27.34
C PHE A 222 1.85 -11.98 28.28
N ASP A 223 0.83 -11.81 29.12
CA ASP A 223 0.26 -12.89 29.93
C ASP A 223 -0.71 -13.74 29.09
N LEU A 224 -0.15 -14.78 28.45
CA LEU A 224 -0.91 -15.72 27.63
C LEU A 224 -1.86 -16.61 28.43
N GLN A 225 -1.76 -16.62 29.77
CA GLN A 225 -2.68 -17.38 30.63
C GLN A 225 -3.75 -16.48 31.28
N GLY A 226 -3.58 -15.16 31.21
CA GLY A 226 -4.52 -14.15 31.69
C GLY A 226 -5.60 -13.79 30.68
N ARG A 227 -5.81 -12.48 30.47
CA ARG A 227 -6.91 -11.97 29.62
C ARG A 227 -6.82 -12.48 28.19
N GLU A 228 -5.62 -12.53 27.61
CA GLU A 228 -5.39 -12.92 26.22
C GLU A 228 -5.92 -14.33 25.91
N LYS A 229 -5.91 -15.24 26.90
CA LYS A 229 -6.44 -16.60 26.80
C LYS A 229 -7.95 -16.68 26.59
N HIS A 230 -8.69 -15.59 26.69
CA HIS A 230 -10.15 -15.62 26.56
C HIS A 230 -10.69 -14.64 25.52
N ARG A 231 -9.81 -13.80 24.95
CA ARG A 231 -10.22 -12.78 23.96
C ARG A 231 -10.83 -13.42 22.72
N TRP A 232 -11.93 -12.81 22.26
CA TRP A 232 -12.73 -13.19 21.10
C TRP A 232 -13.31 -14.61 21.11
N MET A 233 -13.32 -15.28 22.26
CA MET A 233 -13.95 -16.61 22.39
C MET A 233 -15.46 -16.53 22.53
N TYR A 234 -16.00 -15.40 22.99
CA TYR A 234 -17.41 -15.21 23.28
C TYR A 234 -17.89 -13.86 22.76
N ASP A 235 -19.16 -13.79 22.39
CA ASP A 235 -19.88 -12.56 22.09
C ASP A 235 -20.62 -12.12 23.37
N ASN A 236 -20.49 -10.85 23.76
CA ASN A 236 -21.21 -10.31 24.93
C ASN A 236 -22.47 -9.53 24.56
N GLY A 237 -22.82 -9.46 23.28
CA GLY A 237 -23.97 -8.74 22.73
C GLY A 237 -23.84 -7.22 22.75
N ILE A 238 -22.68 -6.68 23.15
CA ILE A 238 -22.45 -5.24 23.31
C ILE A 238 -21.32 -4.74 22.42
N LEU A 239 -20.08 -5.14 22.70
CA LEU A 239 -18.87 -4.67 22.00
C LEU A 239 -18.04 -5.82 21.42
N ASP A 240 -18.08 -6.99 22.05
CA ASP A 240 -17.22 -8.10 21.70
C ASP A 240 -17.91 -8.99 20.67
N TYR A 241 -17.30 -9.15 19.50
CA TYR A 241 -17.70 -10.19 18.56
C TYR A 241 -16.87 -11.47 18.82
N GLY A 242 -17.54 -12.62 18.90
CA GLY A 242 -16.86 -13.92 18.96
C GLY A 242 -16.32 -14.32 17.58
N ILE A 243 -15.09 -14.86 17.51
CA ILE A 243 -14.48 -15.27 16.23
C ILE A 243 -15.35 -16.29 15.49
N ASP A 244 -15.90 -17.30 16.18
CA ASP A 244 -16.72 -18.32 15.52
C ASP A 244 -17.99 -17.73 14.90
N GLN A 245 -18.58 -16.72 15.55
CA GLN A 245 -19.75 -16.03 15.04
C GLN A 245 -19.42 -15.15 13.84
N VAL A 246 -18.29 -14.44 13.88
CA VAL A 246 -17.80 -13.65 12.74
C VAL A 246 -17.51 -14.57 11.55
N LEU A 247 -16.83 -15.70 11.76
CA LEU A 247 -16.53 -16.65 10.70
C LEU A 247 -17.81 -17.29 10.11
N ALA A 248 -18.82 -17.52 10.94
CA ALA A 248 -20.11 -18.06 10.52
C ALA A 248 -20.95 -17.09 9.66
N THR A 249 -20.60 -15.81 9.59
CA THR A 249 -21.24 -14.86 8.65
C THR A 249 -20.93 -15.15 7.18
N ARG A 250 -20.02 -16.09 6.93
CA ARG A 250 -19.61 -16.53 5.60
C ARG A 250 -19.68 -18.06 5.51
N PRO A 251 -19.78 -18.60 4.28
CA PRO A 251 -19.70 -20.04 4.10
C PRO A 251 -18.41 -20.60 4.74
N PRO A 252 -18.47 -21.75 5.42
CA PRO A 252 -17.30 -22.33 6.09
C PRO A 252 -16.08 -22.43 5.16
N GLY A 253 -14.92 -22.00 5.65
CA GLY A 253 -13.65 -22.07 4.92
C GLY A 253 -13.41 -20.98 3.87
N THR A 254 -14.30 -19.99 3.70
CA THR A 254 -14.07 -18.90 2.75
C THR A 254 -13.16 -17.80 3.29
N ILE A 255 -13.15 -17.57 4.60
CA ILE A 255 -12.20 -16.66 5.27
C ILE A 255 -10.93 -17.45 5.53
N ARG A 256 -9.83 -17.09 4.85
CA ARG A 256 -8.59 -17.88 4.83
C ARG A 256 -7.35 -17.05 5.13
N ILE A 257 -7.35 -15.80 4.68
CA ILE A 257 -6.25 -14.87 4.88
C ILE A 257 -6.75 -13.51 5.33
N GLY A 258 -6.08 -12.93 6.31
CA GLY A 258 -6.41 -11.60 6.79
C GLY A 258 -5.23 -10.80 7.30
N LEU A 259 -5.53 -9.57 7.69
CA LEU A 259 -4.61 -8.62 8.27
C LEU A 259 -5.15 -8.17 9.62
N ASP A 260 -4.27 -8.05 10.62
CA ASP A 260 -4.57 -7.52 11.93
C ASP A 260 -3.72 -6.27 12.17
N ILE A 261 -4.37 -5.11 12.08
CA ILE A 261 -3.73 -3.80 12.20
C ILE A 261 -3.57 -3.49 13.68
N GLY A 262 -2.32 -3.43 14.14
CA GLY A 262 -2.05 -3.12 15.54
C GLY A 262 -2.33 -4.26 16.51
N GLY A 263 -2.13 -5.51 16.09
CA GLY A 263 -2.52 -6.70 16.85
C GLY A 263 -1.78 -6.95 18.18
N GLY A 264 -0.96 -6.01 18.64
CA GLY A 264 -0.23 -6.09 19.91
C GLY A 264 0.65 -7.35 19.97
N SER A 265 0.32 -8.28 20.87
CA SER A 265 1.05 -9.53 21.06
C SER A 265 0.63 -10.67 20.11
N GLY A 266 -0.29 -10.41 19.17
CA GLY A 266 -0.73 -11.35 18.11
C GLY A 266 -1.78 -12.35 18.55
N THR A 267 -2.55 -12.06 19.59
CA THR A 267 -3.58 -12.99 20.11
C THR A 267 -4.72 -13.22 19.11
N PHE A 268 -5.15 -12.20 18.37
CA PHE A 268 -6.14 -12.38 17.31
C PHE A 268 -5.62 -13.34 16.24
N ALA A 269 -4.39 -13.14 15.77
CA ALA A 269 -3.75 -14.06 14.83
C ALA A 269 -3.65 -15.50 15.38
N ALA A 270 -3.33 -15.68 16.67
CA ALA A 270 -3.30 -16.99 17.30
C ALA A 270 -4.67 -17.68 17.25
N ARG A 271 -5.74 -16.94 17.59
CA ARG A 271 -7.12 -17.46 17.58
C ARG A 271 -7.63 -17.82 16.20
N MET A 272 -7.31 -16.98 15.22
CA MET A 272 -7.64 -17.23 13.82
C MET A 272 -6.86 -18.44 13.30
N ARG A 273 -5.60 -18.61 13.75
CA ARG A 273 -4.77 -19.76 13.38
C ARG A 273 -5.29 -21.09 13.91
N GLU A 274 -5.89 -21.13 15.10
CA GLU A 274 -6.61 -22.33 15.62
C GLU A 274 -7.73 -22.80 14.68
N ARG A 275 -8.26 -21.89 13.86
CA ARG A 275 -9.33 -22.13 12.86
C ARG A 275 -8.79 -22.19 11.43
N ASN A 276 -7.49 -22.41 11.27
CA ASN A 276 -6.79 -22.47 9.99
C ASN A 276 -6.87 -21.18 9.14
N VAL A 277 -7.09 -20.02 9.78
CA VAL A 277 -7.00 -18.72 9.11
C VAL A 277 -5.62 -18.11 9.33
N THR A 278 -4.95 -17.71 8.25
CA THR A 278 -3.64 -17.07 8.32
C THR A 278 -3.82 -15.57 8.46
N ILE A 279 -3.31 -15.00 9.55
CA ILE A 279 -3.32 -13.56 9.79
C ILE A 279 -1.90 -13.02 9.72
N VAL A 280 -1.74 -11.93 8.98
CA VAL A 280 -0.55 -11.09 9.05
C VAL A 280 -0.84 -9.99 10.07
N THR A 281 -0.06 -9.88 11.13
CA THR A 281 -0.24 -8.86 12.17
C THR A 281 0.76 -7.73 11.98
N THR A 282 0.30 -6.49 11.88
CA THR A 282 1.18 -5.32 11.91
C THR A 282 1.27 -4.81 13.34
N THR A 283 2.48 -4.49 13.80
CA THR A 283 2.70 -3.97 15.17
C THR A 283 4.05 -3.26 15.28
N MET A 284 4.15 -2.31 16.21
CA MET A 284 5.39 -1.61 16.57
C MET A 284 5.94 -2.16 17.88
N ASN A 285 7.25 -2.20 18.07
CA ASN A 285 7.89 -2.71 19.29
C ASN A 285 7.91 -1.66 20.44
N LEU A 286 6.75 -1.08 20.77
CA LEU A 286 6.62 0.02 21.75
C LEU A 286 6.89 -0.45 23.20
N ASP A 287 8.17 -0.35 23.62
CA ASP A 287 8.66 -0.84 24.93
C ASP A 287 8.25 -2.30 25.23
N GLY A 288 8.25 -3.11 24.18
CA GLY A 288 7.96 -4.53 24.20
C GLY A 288 8.37 -5.19 22.88
N PRO A 289 8.89 -6.44 22.90
CA PRO A 289 9.36 -7.12 21.71
C PRO A 289 8.22 -7.79 20.92
N PHE A 290 7.17 -7.04 20.60
CA PHE A 290 5.92 -7.57 20.02
C PHE A 290 6.16 -8.43 18.76
N ASN A 291 6.92 -7.92 17.78
CA ASN A 291 7.19 -8.66 16.55
C ASN A 291 7.94 -9.97 16.82
N SER A 292 8.97 -9.95 17.67
CA SER A 292 9.72 -11.17 18.03
C SER A 292 8.87 -12.15 18.82
N PHE A 293 7.97 -11.66 19.67
CA PHE A 293 7.03 -12.48 20.44
C PHE A 293 6.01 -13.18 19.53
N ILE A 294 5.38 -12.45 18.60
CA ILE A 294 4.45 -13.01 17.62
C ILE A 294 5.15 -14.08 16.77
N ALA A 295 6.33 -13.78 16.23
CA ALA A 295 7.11 -14.71 15.43
C ALA A 295 7.48 -15.99 16.20
N SER A 296 7.85 -15.86 17.48
CA SER A 296 8.18 -16.99 18.36
C SER A 296 6.98 -17.91 18.64
N ARG A 297 5.75 -17.42 18.44
CA ARG A 297 4.51 -18.21 18.54
C ARG A 297 4.19 -18.97 17.23
N GLY A 298 4.98 -18.77 16.17
CA GLY A 298 4.73 -19.33 14.83
C GLY A 298 3.71 -18.53 14.02
N LEU A 299 3.56 -17.23 14.31
CA LEU A 299 2.61 -16.32 13.65
C LEU A 299 3.36 -15.27 12.81
N ILE A 300 2.66 -14.65 11.86
CA ILE A 300 3.25 -13.69 10.92
C ILE A 300 3.15 -12.28 11.50
N SER A 301 4.29 -11.65 11.77
CA SER A 301 4.37 -10.25 12.20
C SER A 301 5.05 -9.36 11.17
N MET A 302 4.58 -8.12 11.06
CA MET A 302 5.21 -7.06 10.28
C MET A 302 5.45 -5.83 11.15
N HIS A 303 6.71 -5.40 11.23
CA HIS A 303 7.06 -4.18 11.92
C HIS A 303 6.73 -3.00 11.01
N MET A 304 5.55 -2.40 11.22
CA MET A 304 5.00 -1.40 10.32
C MET A 304 4.14 -0.38 11.07
N SER A 305 4.31 0.91 10.75
CA SER A 305 3.46 1.96 11.34
C SER A 305 2.09 2.05 10.66
N VAL A 306 1.11 2.67 11.33
CA VAL A 306 -0.23 2.92 10.75
C VAL A 306 -0.17 3.89 9.56
N SER A 307 0.91 4.66 9.42
CA SER A 307 1.07 5.64 8.33
C SER A 307 1.51 5.01 7.01
N GLN A 308 1.99 3.76 7.04
CA GLN A 308 2.41 3.07 5.83
C GLN A 308 1.21 2.51 5.07
N ARG A 309 1.22 2.68 3.75
CA ARG A 309 0.32 1.94 2.86
C ARG A 309 0.49 0.43 3.05
N LEU A 310 -0.62 -0.28 3.17
CA LEU A 310 -0.69 -1.72 3.35
C LEU A 310 -0.02 -2.43 2.15
N PRO A 311 1.01 -3.27 2.39
CA PRO A 311 1.80 -3.92 1.35
C PRO A 311 1.12 -5.17 0.77
N PHE A 312 -0.19 -5.10 0.58
CA PHE A 312 -1.00 -6.14 -0.05
C PHE A 312 -1.55 -5.63 -1.38
N PHE A 313 -1.71 -6.53 -2.36
CA PHE A 313 -2.44 -6.21 -3.58
C PHE A 313 -3.92 -5.96 -3.28
N GLU A 314 -4.58 -5.24 -4.17
CA GLU A 314 -6.02 -5.00 -4.07
C GLU A 314 -6.82 -6.30 -4.16
N ASN A 315 -7.94 -6.35 -3.45
CA ASN A 315 -8.88 -7.47 -3.46
C ASN A 315 -8.29 -8.84 -3.07
N THR A 316 -7.27 -8.88 -2.20
CA THR A 316 -6.58 -10.13 -1.83
C THR A 316 -6.95 -10.68 -0.46
N LEU A 317 -7.43 -9.86 0.48
CA LEU A 317 -7.71 -10.27 1.85
C LEU A 317 -9.18 -10.61 2.08
N ASP A 318 -9.45 -11.63 2.90
CA ASP A 318 -10.80 -12.02 3.31
C ASP A 318 -11.32 -11.19 4.47
N ILE A 319 -10.42 -10.85 5.39
CA ILE A 319 -10.74 -10.12 6.61
C ILE A 319 -9.62 -9.16 6.97
N VAL A 320 -9.98 -7.95 7.39
CA VAL A 320 -9.09 -7.01 8.05
C VAL A 320 -9.66 -6.76 9.43
N HIS A 321 -8.83 -6.93 10.45
CA HIS A 321 -9.14 -6.66 11.84
C HIS A 321 -8.32 -5.45 12.32
N SER A 322 -8.89 -4.63 13.18
CA SER A 322 -8.17 -3.58 13.89
C SER A 322 -8.76 -3.42 15.27
N MET A 323 -7.92 -3.40 16.30
CA MET A 323 -8.34 -3.11 17.67
C MET A 323 -7.49 -2.02 18.30
N HIS A 324 -8.15 -1.01 18.89
CA HIS A 324 -7.55 0.12 19.61
C HIS A 324 -6.58 1.04 18.83
N VAL A 325 -6.01 0.61 17.71
CA VAL A 325 -5.08 1.41 16.91
C VAL A 325 -5.79 2.44 16.06
N LEU A 326 -6.79 2.05 15.27
CA LEU A 326 -7.63 3.01 14.56
C LEU A 326 -8.57 3.69 15.55
N SER A 327 -8.31 4.96 15.86
CA SER A 327 -9.15 5.78 16.75
C SER A 327 -8.83 7.27 16.60
N ASN A 328 -9.51 8.13 17.37
CA ASN A 328 -9.48 9.59 17.25
C ASN A 328 -8.11 10.28 17.48
N TRP A 329 -7.04 9.53 17.78
CA TRP A 329 -5.68 10.11 17.79
C TRP A 329 -5.09 10.25 16.38
N ILE A 330 -5.61 9.50 15.40
CA ILE A 330 -5.22 9.58 13.99
C ILE A 330 -5.96 10.77 13.36
N PRO A 331 -5.26 11.71 12.70
CA PRO A 331 -5.93 12.80 11.98
C PRO A 331 -6.91 12.30 10.92
N ASP A 332 -8.08 12.94 10.82
CA ASP A 332 -9.21 12.51 9.97
C ASP A 332 -8.81 12.13 8.55
N THR A 333 -7.99 12.97 7.88
CA THR A 333 -7.52 12.70 6.52
C THR A 333 -6.67 11.42 6.42
N MET A 334 -5.85 11.13 7.44
CA MET A 334 -5.06 9.88 7.47
C MET A 334 -5.94 8.67 7.79
N LEU A 335 -6.94 8.83 8.65
CA LEU A 335 -7.91 7.78 8.92
C LEU A 335 -8.71 7.45 7.65
N GLU A 336 -9.17 8.46 6.90
CA GLU A 336 -9.83 8.28 5.61
C GLU A 336 -8.94 7.50 4.63
N PHE A 337 -7.68 7.90 4.44
CA PHE A 337 -6.75 7.15 3.60
C PHE A 337 -6.59 5.70 4.06
N THR A 338 -6.51 5.47 5.37
CA THR A 338 -6.40 4.12 5.93
C THR A 338 -7.64 3.29 5.63
N LEU A 339 -8.85 3.85 5.74
CA LEU A 339 -10.10 3.17 5.42
C LEU A 339 -10.20 2.84 3.92
N TYR A 340 -9.77 3.75 3.03
CA TYR A 340 -9.67 3.45 1.60
C TYR A 340 -8.63 2.36 1.30
N ASP A 341 -7.54 2.32 2.05
CA ASP A 341 -6.51 1.29 1.89
C ASP A 341 -6.99 -0.09 2.37
N ILE A 342 -7.74 -0.13 3.47
CA ILE A 342 -8.47 -1.32 3.95
C ILE A 342 -9.48 -1.79 2.90
N TYR A 343 -10.30 -0.86 2.38
CA TYR A 343 -11.24 -1.15 1.30
C TYR A 343 -10.53 -1.72 0.07
N ARG A 344 -9.37 -1.16 -0.30
CA ARG A 344 -8.57 -1.62 -1.44
C ARG A 344 -8.11 -3.05 -1.25
N VAL A 345 -7.53 -3.41 -0.10
CA VAL A 345 -6.94 -4.75 0.11
C VAL A 345 -7.99 -5.84 0.34
N LEU A 346 -9.17 -5.49 0.86
CA LEU A 346 -10.29 -6.42 1.01
C LEU A 346 -10.85 -6.83 -0.35
N ARG A 347 -11.14 -8.12 -0.51
CA ARG A 347 -11.86 -8.63 -1.68
C ARG A 347 -13.36 -8.27 -1.61
N PRO A 348 -14.08 -8.27 -2.74
CA PRO A 348 -15.55 -8.14 -2.73
C PRO A 348 -16.20 -9.14 -1.76
N GLY A 349 -17.04 -8.66 -0.85
CA GLY A 349 -17.64 -9.47 0.23
C GLY A 349 -16.75 -9.75 1.45
N GLY A 350 -15.49 -9.27 1.43
CA GLY A 350 -14.55 -9.34 2.55
C GLY A 350 -15.02 -8.52 3.74
N LEU A 351 -14.51 -8.86 4.92
CA LEU A 351 -14.94 -8.30 6.19
C LEU A 351 -13.92 -7.30 6.75
N PHE A 352 -14.37 -6.11 7.12
CA PHE A 352 -13.64 -5.24 8.02
C PHE A 352 -14.23 -5.36 9.42
N TRP A 353 -13.47 -5.96 10.33
CA TRP A 353 -13.80 -6.05 11.74
C TRP A 353 -13.06 -4.94 12.49
N LEU A 354 -13.82 -3.91 12.85
CA LEU A 354 -13.34 -2.82 13.70
C LEU A 354 -13.74 -3.11 15.15
N ASP A 355 -12.76 -3.28 16.02
CA ASP A 355 -12.98 -3.69 17.40
C ASP A 355 -12.57 -2.56 18.37
N HIS A 356 -13.49 -2.17 19.26
CA HIS A 356 -13.27 -1.15 20.28
C HIS A 356 -12.62 0.16 19.74
N PHE A 357 -13.21 0.72 18.67
CA PHE A 357 -12.85 2.04 18.17
C PHE A 357 -13.27 3.12 19.16
N PHE A 358 -12.35 4.01 19.51
CA PHE A 358 -12.60 5.10 20.45
C PHE A 358 -13.06 6.38 19.74
N CYS A 359 -14.22 6.93 20.14
CA CYS A 359 -14.74 8.23 19.73
C CYS A 359 -15.30 9.05 20.91
N GLU A 360 -15.51 10.35 20.68
CA GLU A 360 -16.16 11.24 21.65
C GLU A 360 -17.69 11.11 21.55
N GLY A 361 -18.40 11.19 22.68
CA GLY A 361 -19.86 10.95 22.73
C GLY A 361 -20.72 11.69 21.70
N PRO A 362 -20.48 12.98 21.38
CA PRO A 362 -21.24 13.68 20.33
C PRO A 362 -21.09 13.11 18.91
N GLN A 363 -20.07 12.28 18.67
CA GLN A 363 -19.78 11.66 17.37
C GLN A 363 -20.46 10.28 17.21
N LEU A 364 -21.08 9.76 18.27
CA LEU A 364 -21.65 8.41 18.28
C LEU A 364 -23.10 8.41 17.77
N ASN A 365 -23.34 7.80 16.60
CA ASN A 365 -24.68 7.63 16.02
C ASN A 365 -25.01 6.15 15.82
N THR A 366 -26.01 5.58 16.52
CA THR A 366 -26.59 4.25 16.25
C THR A 366 -25.59 3.10 15.95
N TRP A 367 -24.52 2.97 16.75
CA TRP A 367 -23.57 1.84 16.67
C TRP A 367 -23.63 1.00 17.96
N ASN A 368 -23.18 -0.25 17.86
CA ASN A 368 -22.91 -1.11 19.03
C ASN A 368 -21.79 -0.49 19.85
N ALA A 369 -22.15 0.15 20.97
CA ALA A 369 -21.25 1.02 21.70
C ALA A 369 -21.31 0.78 23.21
N GLY A 370 -20.16 0.96 23.86
CA GLY A 370 -20.01 0.89 25.31
C GLY A 370 -19.17 2.05 25.82
N ARG A 371 -19.45 2.52 27.03
CA ARG A 371 -18.75 3.67 27.60
C ARG A 371 -17.30 3.31 27.92
N LYS A 372 -16.37 4.14 27.49
CA LYS A 372 -14.95 4.03 27.84
C LYS A 372 -14.73 4.68 29.21
N VAL A 373 -14.26 3.89 30.18
CA VAL A 373 -14.15 4.29 31.60
C VAL A 373 -12.72 4.24 32.15
N ASP A 374 -11.77 3.72 31.37
CA ASP A 374 -10.34 3.58 31.70
C ASP A 374 -9.64 4.92 32.03
N ARG A 375 -10.05 6.03 31.38
CA ARG A 375 -9.56 7.39 31.66
C ARG A 375 -10.49 8.22 32.56
N GLY A 376 -11.47 7.57 33.18
CA GLY A 376 -12.48 8.17 34.03
C GLY A 376 -13.78 8.52 33.28
N PRO A 377 -14.95 8.34 33.91
CA PRO A 377 -16.25 8.48 33.25
C PRO A 377 -16.56 9.91 32.77
N GLN A 378 -15.85 10.92 33.30
CA GLN A 378 -16.12 12.33 33.04
C GLN A 378 -15.75 12.79 31.63
N LYS A 379 -14.91 12.03 30.91
CA LYS A 379 -14.45 12.41 29.56
C LYS A 379 -15.46 12.14 28.44
N ASN A 380 -16.62 11.54 28.76
CA ASN A 380 -17.65 11.14 27.79
C ASN A 380 -17.08 10.42 26.55
N GLU A 381 -16.14 9.51 26.81
CA GLU A 381 -15.47 8.69 25.80
C GLU A 381 -16.26 7.39 25.58
N TRP A 382 -16.35 6.93 24.33
CA TRP A 382 -17.09 5.72 23.96
C TRP A 382 -16.22 4.80 23.10
N TYR A 383 -16.42 3.50 23.28
CA TYR A 383 -15.99 2.48 22.34
C TYR A 383 -17.17 2.07 21.46
N PHE A 384 -16.93 1.78 20.20
CA PHE A 384 -17.85 1.01 19.38
C PHE A 384 -17.11 -0.07 18.61
N SER A 385 -17.82 -1.15 18.30
CA SER A 385 -17.32 -2.21 17.44
C SER A 385 -18.26 -2.39 16.25
N ALA A 386 -17.70 -2.74 15.10
CA ALA A 386 -18.46 -2.94 13.88
C ALA A 386 -17.87 -4.07 13.03
N LEU A 387 -18.76 -4.84 12.41
CA LEU A 387 -18.41 -5.80 11.37
C LEU A 387 -19.00 -5.32 10.05
N LEU A 388 -18.14 -4.84 9.15
CA LEU A 388 -18.52 -4.22 7.88
C LEU A 388 -18.17 -5.15 6.71
N GLU A 389 -19.07 -5.28 5.73
CA GLU A 389 -18.81 -6.03 4.50
C GLU A 389 -18.44 -5.06 3.38
N LYS A 390 -17.34 -5.36 2.65
CA LYS A 390 -17.05 -4.69 1.40
C LYS A 390 -18.13 -5.05 0.35
N PRO A 391 -18.79 -4.08 -0.30
CA PRO A 391 -19.76 -4.33 -1.36
C PRO A 391 -19.21 -5.24 -2.46
N ARG A 392 -20.09 -6.06 -3.03
CA ARG A 392 -19.72 -7.02 -4.09
C ARG A 392 -19.76 -6.44 -5.50
N THR A 393 -20.38 -5.28 -5.67
CA THR A 393 -20.68 -4.61 -6.94
C THR A 393 -20.18 -3.19 -6.94
#